data_AF-A0A812UR34-F1
#
_entry.id   AF-A0A812UR34-F1
#
_cell.length_a   1.000
_cell.length_b   1.000
_cell.length_c   1.000
_cell.angle_alpha   90.00
_cell.angle_beta   90.00
_cell.angle_gamma   90.00
#
_symmetry.space_group_name_H-M   'P 1'
#
loop_
_entity.id
_entity.type
_entity.pdbx_description
1 polymer ?
#
loop_
_entity_poly.entity_id
_entity_poly.type
_entity_poly.pdbx_seq_one_letter_code
_entity_poly.pdbx_strand_id
1 'polypeptide(L)'
;MTSFIYPVVVAWTWNYGWLDTIFDVGYMDFAGSGIVHLTGGVSALAGTIVLGPRTGRFVNPEEFEPHNLPLVVLGTFALWFGWYGFNPGSTLGMHTGDTGAMAAQVAMNTTISAATGGLTVFMVRFGIYKKYDVGGLCNGILAGLVSITAPCGNVECGSAFAIGFIGALVYQGASMLLQKLKIDDPVDASPVHGFCGVWGLLAAGLFDWGKGFDHYHAWNGFSCKPVSDTDSSCMTAIGGRAIAAQAIMALVIILWAGTLSGVAFFALKMTGKLRIDEETEEAGMDLKQHSPPKAYAIGQAPPKEKQLEQGKEELEKVMTGKTVVFNDYSWSHSDSQESIEKKMQQAWDATEREENHVLLKEVAAILKKYPSLTLRLKGISSGRGQNNHITEAAFTKDFEKDFPSEPLDKREPYAHGRVLSIKRMLVKEGIKADRMLSEIVVASGSKVEMTVE
;
A
#
# COMPACT_ATOMS: atom_id res chain seq x y z
N MET A 1 -1.73 8.62 -25.11
CA MET A 1 -2.51 9.46 -24.19
C MET A 1 -2.37 10.94 -24.52
N THR A 2 -1.19 11.54 -24.31
CA THR A 2 -0.96 12.99 -24.36
C THR A 2 -1.00 13.61 -25.75
N SER A 3 -0.58 12.90 -26.80
CA SER A 3 -0.48 13.48 -28.16
C SER A 3 -1.77 13.44 -28.98
N PHE A 4 -2.73 12.58 -28.61
CA PHE A 4 -3.92 12.34 -29.45
C PHE A 4 -5.19 12.14 -28.62
N ILE A 5 -5.21 11.14 -27.72
CA ILE A 5 -6.41 10.80 -26.95
C ILE A 5 -6.91 11.99 -26.12
N TYR A 6 -6.05 12.55 -25.27
CA TYR A 6 -6.42 13.65 -24.37
C TYR A 6 -6.71 14.98 -25.12
N PRO A 7 -5.87 15.44 -26.06
CA PRO A 7 -6.17 16.67 -26.82
C PRO A 7 -7.52 16.62 -27.56
N VAL A 8 -7.90 15.46 -28.09
CA VAL A 8 -9.22 15.31 -28.75
C VAL A 8 -10.37 15.43 -27.76
N VAL A 9 -10.24 14.85 -26.56
CA VAL A 9 -11.25 15.02 -25.49
C VAL A 9 -11.37 16.49 -25.08
N VAL A 10 -10.26 17.21 -24.92
CA VAL A 10 -10.25 18.65 -24.62
C VAL A 10 -10.91 19.45 -25.75
N ALA A 11 -10.64 19.11 -27.01
CA ALA A 11 -11.18 19.80 -28.18
C ALA A 11 -12.68 19.54 -28.41
N TRP A 12 -13.31 18.60 -27.70
CA TRP A 12 -14.77 18.49 -27.73
C TRP A 12 -15.45 19.50 -26.81
N THR A 13 -14.68 20.18 -25.95
CA THR A 13 -15.19 20.83 -24.75
C THR A 13 -14.61 22.21 -24.48
N TRP A 14 -13.41 22.30 -23.89
CA TRP A 14 -12.76 23.54 -23.47
C TRP A 14 -12.16 24.24 -24.69
N ASN A 15 -12.79 25.33 -25.13
CA ASN A 15 -12.52 26.10 -26.36
C ASN A 15 -13.06 25.48 -27.65
N TYR A 16 -14.38 25.50 -27.83
CA TYR A 16 -15.09 25.13 -29.07
C TYR A 16 -15.20 23.62 -29.28
N GLY A 17 -16.44 23.13 -29.44
CA GLY A 17 -16.68 21.71 -29.70
C GLY A 17 -18.17 21.40 -29.79
N TRP A 18 -18.48 20.22 -30.33
CA TRP A 18 -19.88 19.82 -30.56
C TRP A 18 -20.65 19.58 -29.25
N LEU A 19 -19.96 19.39 -28.12
CA LEU A 19 -20.60 19.21 -26.81
C LEU A 19 -20.99 20.52 -26.12
N ASP A 20 -20.43 21.65 -26.55
CA ASP A 20 -20.73 22.97 -25.98
C ASP A 20 -22.21 23.35 -26.16
N THR A 21 -22.84 22.85 -27.22
CA THR A 21 -24.25 23.14 -27.57
C THR A 21 -25.12 21.88 -27.61
N ILE A 22 -24.64 20.74 -27.11
CA ILE A 22 -25.41 19.49 -27.15
C ILE A 22 -26.77 19.67 -26.45
N PHE A 23 -27.84 19.24 -27.12
CA PHE A 23 -29.24 19.37 -26.68
C PHE A 23 -29.66 20.82 -26.33
N ASP A 24 -28.98 21.83 -26.88
CA ASP A 24 -29.14 23.27 -26.62
C ASP A 24 -28.75 23.71 -25.20
N VAL A 25 -28.34 22.77 -24.34
CA VAL A 25 -27.99 23.00 -22.93
C VAL A 25 -26.49 23.10 -22.73
N GLY A 26 -25.72 22.36 -23.55
CA GLY A 26 -24.28 22.24 -23.38
C GLY A 26 -23.92 21.34 -22.21
N TYR A 27 -22.81 20.63 -22.34
CA TYR A 27 -22.23 19.87 -21.24
C TYR A 27 -21.37 20.81 -20.36
N MET A 28 -21.11 20.43 -19.11
CA MET A 28 -20.28 21.22 -18.18
C MET A 28 -19.25 20.34 -17.48
N ASP A 29 -18.01 20.79 -17.45
CA ASP A 29 -16.96 20.15 -16.67
C ASP A 29 -15.94 21.21 -16.26
N PHE A 30 -16.24 21.92 -15.17
CA PHE A 30 -15.56 23.15 -14.77
C PHE A 30 -14.04 23.02 -14.74
N ALA A 31 -13.53 21.96 -14.10
CA ALA A 31 -12.09 21.71 -13.96
C ALA A 31 -11.64 20.31 -14.45
N GLY A 32 -12.53 19.40 -14.89
CA GLY A 32 -12.12 18.13 -15.51
C GLY A 32 -12.46 16.80 -14.79
N SER A 33 -13.64 16.60 -14.18
CA SER A 33 -14.07 15.24 -13.76
C SER A 33 -14.17 14.29 -14.95
N GLY A 34 -14.64 14.77 -16.10
CA GLY A 34 -14.64 14.03 -17.35
C GLY A 34 -13.29 14.10 -18.04
N ILE A 35 -12.91 15.32 -18.42
CA ILE A 35 -11.79 15.59 -19.32
C ILE A 35 -10.49 15.01 -18.78
N VAL A 36 -10.21 15.18 -17.49
CA VAL A 36 -8.97 14.71 -16.86
C VAL A 36 -9.18 13.36 -16.18
N HIS A 37 -10.10 13.30 -15.23
CA HIS A 37 -10.21 12.14 -14.35
C HIS A 37 -10.83 10.93 -15.05
N LEU A 38 -11.98 11.07 -15.71
CA LEU A 38 -12.58 9.95 -16.43
C LEU A 38 -11.68 9.47 -17.57
N THR A 39 -11.09 10.38 -18.36
CA THR A 39 -10.14 10.03 -19.43
C THR A 39 -8.97 9.21 -18.91
N GLY A 40 -8.33 9.66 -17.84
CA GLY A 40 -7.21 8.94 -17.21
C GLY A 40 -7.65 7.61 -16.59
N GLY A 41 -8.76 7.61 -15.85
CA GLY A 41 -9.27 6.45 -15.12
C GLY A 41 -9.76 5.33 -16.03
N VAL A 42 -10.47 5.63 -17.12
CA VAL A 42 -10.88 4.60 -18.09
C VAL A 42 -9.68 4.03 -18.85
N SER A 43 -8.66 4.86 -19.07
CA SER A 43 -7.42 4.43 -19.71
C SER A 43 -6.58 3.54 -18.79
N ALA A 44 -6.54 3.86 -17.48
CA ALA A 44 -5.96 2.99 -16.46
C ALA A 44 -6.70 1.65 -16.41
N LEU A 45 -8.04 1.65 -16.43
CA LEU A 45 -8.85 0.43 -16.44
C LEU A 45 -8.56 -0.44 -17.67
N ALA A 46 -8.48 0.17 -18.85
CA ALA A 46 -8.11 -0.55 -20.07
C ALA A 46 -6.69 -1.15 -19.94
N GLY A 47 -5.74 -0.40 -19.39
CA GLY A 47 -4.37 -0.85 -19.15
C GLY A 47 -4.28 -2.04 -18.20
N THR A 48 -4.95 -1.98 -17.05
CA THR A 48 -4.92 -3.05 -16.04
C THR A 48 -5.63 -4.32 -16.54
N ILE A 49 -6.73 -4.20 -17.29
CA ILE A 49 -7.41 -5.33 -17.93
C ILE A 49 -6.49 -5.99 -18.98
N VAL A 50 -5.85 -5.20 -19.84
CA VAL A 50 -5.00 -5.74 -20.91
C VAL A 50 -3.71 -6.35 -20.34
N LEU A 51 -3.05 -5.67 -19.40
CA LEU A 51 -1.82 -6.14 -18.77
C LEU A 51 -2.06 -7.41 -17.94
N GLY A 52 -3.21 -7.47 -17.25
CA GLY A 52 -3.54 -8.51 -16.29
C GLY A 52 -2.87 -8.27 -14.93
N PRO A 53 -3.20 -9.09 -13.92
CA PRO A 53 -2.75 -8.85 -12.56
C PRO A 53 -1.27 -9.17 -12.33
N ARG A 54 -0.66 -8.47 -11.38
CA ARG A 54 0.68 -8.81 -10.87
C ARG A 54 0.70 -10.23 -10.34
N THR A 55 1.81 -10.93 -10.53
CA THR A 55 1.98 -12.32 -10.10
C THR A 55 1.75 -12.42 -8.60
N GLY A 56 0.93 -13.38 -8.14
CA GLY A 56 0.63 -13.55 -6.72
C GLY A 56 -0.43 -12.60 -6.12
N ARG A 57 -0.83 -11.51 -6.80
CA ARG A 57 -1.73 -10.48 -6.24
C ARG A 57 -3.01 -10.98 -5.57
N PHE A 58 -3.63 -12.00 -6.16
CA PHE A 58 -4.90 -12.58 -5.67
C PHE A 58 -4.70 -13.94 -4.97
N VAL A 59 -3.46 -14.37 -4.80
CA VAL A 59 -3.08 -15.60 -4.07
C VAL A 59 -2.54 -15.22 -2.69
N ASN A 60 -1.59 -14.30 -2.64
CA ASN A 60 -0.93 -13.78 -1.43
C ASN A 60 -1.15 -12.25 -1.33
N PRO A 61 -2.38 -11.77 -1.07
CA PRO A 61 -2.69 -10.34 -1.09
C PRO A 61 -1.89 -9.51 -0.09
N GLU A 62 -1.44 -10.10 1.02
CA GLU A 62 -0.61 -9.50 2.06
C GLU A 62 0.79 -9.07 1.59
N GLU A 63 1.28 -9.60 0.46
CA GLU A 63 2.55 -9.17 -0.14
C GLU A 63 2.43 -7.82 -0.87
N PHE A 64 1.20 -7.32 -1.07
CA PHE A 64 0.90 -6.11 -1.87
C PHE A 64 0.50 -4.90 -1.02
N GLU A 65 0.99 -4.84 0.22
CA GLU A 65 0.78 -3.72 1.13
C GLU A 65 1.51 -2.44 0.65
N PRO A 66 1.00 -1.23 0.98
CA PRO A 66 1.67 0.02 0.65
C PRO A 66 3.09 0.07 1.21
N HIS A 67 4.08 0.30 0.34
CA HIS A 67 5.49 0.32 0.73
C HIS A 67 5.82 1.39 1.79
N ASN A 68 5.12 2.54 1.78
CA ASN A 68 5.33 3.64 2.71
C ASN A 68 4.07 4.52 2.83
N LEU A 69 3.30 4.27 3.89
CA LEU A 69 2.06 4.99 4.14
C LEU A 69 2.26 6.50 4.43
N PRO A 70 3.29 6.95 5.18
CA PRO A 70 3.62 8.37 5.28
C PRO A 70 3.82 9.07 3.92
N LEU A 71 4.43 8.41 2.93
CA LEU A 71 4.58 8.99 1.58
C LEU A 71 3.25 9.07 0.83
N VAL A 72 2.34 8.10 1.02
CA VAL A 72 0.97 8.18 0.48
C VAL A 72 0.23 9.39 1.07
N VAL A 73 0.36 9.60 2.37
CA VAL A 73 -0.24 10.76 3.06
C VAL A 73 0.37 12.07 2.55
N LEU A 74 1.70 12.15 2.42
CA LEU A 74 2.39 13.31 1.86
C LEU A 74 1.94 13.61 0.42
N GLY A 75 1.83 12.57 -0.42
CA GLY A 75 1.31 12.68 -1.77
C GLY A 75 -0.13 13.18 -1.79
N THR A 76 -0.98 12.69 -0.90
CA THR A 76 -2.37 13.14 -0.75
C THR A 76 -2.44 14.61 -0.35
N PHE A 77 -1.61 15.06 0.60
CA PHE A 77 -1.52 16.47 0.98
C PHE A 77 -1.05 17.35 -0.19
N ALA A 78 -0.04 16.91 -0.93
CA ALA A 78 0.46 17.64 -2.10
C ALA A 78 -0.62 17.73 -3.19
N LEU A 79 -1.37 16.65 -3.44
CA LEU A 79 -2.48 16.64 -4.38
C LEU A 79 -3.63 17.55 -3.94
N TRP A 80 -4.03 17.50 -2.67
CA TRP A 80 -5.08 18.39 -2.16
C TRP A 80 -4.66 19.85 -2.24
N PHE A 81 -3.44 20.19 -1.82
CA PHE A 81 -2.90 21.55 -1.98
C PHE A 81 -2.87 21.98 -3.44
N GLY A 82 -2.35 21.12 -4.34
CA GLY A 82 -2.32 21.39 -5.77
C GLY A 82 -3.72 21.55 -6.38
N TRP A 83 -4.73 20.89 -5.80
CA TRP A 83 -6.12 20.99 -6.24
C TRP A 83 -6.71 22.39 -6.08
N TYR A 84 -6.16 23.22 -5.19
CA TYR A 84 -6.51 24.64 -5.11
C TYR A 84 -6.01 25.45 -6.31
N GLY A 85 -4.92 25.02 -6.95
CA GLY A 85 -4.53 25.55 -8.26
C GLY A 85 -5.37 24.98 -9.40
N PHE A 86 -5.87 23.75 -9.25
CA PHE A 86 -6.64 23.03 -10.26
C PHE A 86 -8.09 23.54 -10.36
N ASN A 87 -8.86 23.42 -9.27
CA ASN A 87 -10.28 23.79 -9.25
C ASN A 87 -10.45 25.32 -9.19
N PRO A 88 -10.05 26.04 -8.12
CA PRO A 88 -10.16 27.51 -8.07
C PRO A 88 -9.45 28.21 -9.23
N GLY A 89 -8.30 27.72 -9.69
CA GLY A 89 -7.62 28.29 -10.85
C GLY A 89 -8.41 28.19 -12.16
N SER A 90 -9.35 27.25 -12.24
CA SER A 90 -10.26 27.10 -13.39
C SER A 90 -11.34 28.19 -13.46
N THR A 91 -11.40 29.14 -12.50
CA THR A 91 -12.14 30.39 -12.70
C THR A 91 -11.49 31.31 -13.72
N LEU A 92 -10.21 31.09 -14.05
CA LEU A 92 -9.42 31.87 -15.02
C LEU A 92 -9.29 33.37 -14.68
N GLY A 93 -9.66 33.77 -13.46
CA GLY A 93 -9.60 35.16 -13.03
C GLY A 93 -10.02 35.36 -11.57
N MET A 94 -9.38 36.33 -10.93
CA MET A 94 -9.72 36.85 -9.59
C MET A 94 -9.54 38.38 -9.56
N HIS A 95 -9.80 39.04 -10.70
CA HIS A 95 -9.51 40.46 -10.90
C HIS A 95 -10.70 41.38 -10.59
N THR A 96 -11.90 40.81 -10.38
CA THR A 96 -13.11 41.52 -9.94
C THR A 96 -13.66 40.89 -8.65
N GLY A 97 -14.56 41.60 -7.97
CA GLY A 97 -15.26 41.07 -6.79
C GLY A 97 -15.99 39.76 -7.09
N ASP A 98 -16.69 39.69 -8.23
CA ASP A 98 -17.48 38.52 -8.64
C ASP A 98 -16.60 37.31 -8.99
N THR A 99 -15.53 37.51 -9.77
CA THR A 99 -14.60 36.43 -10.12
C THR A 99 -13.81 35.93 -8.91
N GLY A 100 -13.47 36.83 -7.97
CA GLY A 100 -12.90 36.48 -6.68
C GLY A 100 -13.86 35.67 -5.80
N ALA A 101 -15.15 36.05 -5.74
CA ALA A 101 -16.17 35.32 -4.99
C ALA A 101 -16.37 33.90 -5.56
N MET A 102 -16.37 33.75 -6.88
CA MET A 102 -16.46 32.44 -7.53
C MET A 102 -15.27 31.56 -7.15
N ALA A 103 -14.04 32.07 -7.23
CA ALA A 103 -12.84 31.30 -6.89
C ALA A 103 -12.84 30.87 -5.42
N ALA A 104 -13.26 31.76 -4.51
CA ALA A 104 -13.42 31.45 -3.11
C ALA A 104 -14.45 30.34 -2.86
N GLN A 105 -15.59 30.39 -3.57
CA GLN A 105 -16.58 29.33 -3.50
C GLN A 105 -16.07 27.99 -4.04
N VAL A 106 -15.44 28.00 -5.21
CA VAL A 106 -14.83 26.79 -5.79
C VAL A 106 -13.84 26.16 -4.82
N ALA A 107 -13.04 26.99 -4.13
CA ALA A 107 -12.12 26.54 -3.08
C ALA A 107 -12.84 25.89 -1.89
N MET A 108 -13.94 26.49 -1.43
CA MET A 108 -14.77 25.93 -0.36
C MET A 108 -15.39 24.59 -0.76
N ASN A 109 -16.00 24.51 -1.95
CA ASN A 109 -16.59 23.28 -2.49
C ASN A 109 -15.54 22.16 -2.59
N THR A 110 -14.35 22.50 -3.09
CA THR A 110 -13.22 21.57 -3.23
C THR A 110 -12.86 20.92 -1.89
N THR A 111 -12.69 21.73 -0.84
CA THR A 111 -12.29 21.22 0.48
C THR A 111 -13.39 20.52 1.24
N ILE A 112 -14.65 21.00 1.13
CA ILE A 112 -15.79 20.30 1.73
C ILE A 112 -15.92 18.90 1.13
N SER A 113 -15.87 18.79 -0.20
CA SER A 113 -16.03 17.50 -0.87
C SER A 113 -14.88 16.53 -0.55
N ALA A 114 -13.64 17.02 -0.54
CA ALA A 114 -12.46 16.26 -0.14
C ALA A 114 -12.56 15.71 1.29
N ALA A 115 -12.91 16.58 2.24
CA ALA A 115 -13.06 16.21 3.65
C ALA A 115 -14.18 15.18 3.85
N THR A 116 -15.33 15.41 3.23
CA THR A 116 -16.46 14.48 3.32
C THR A 116 -16.13 13.15 2.66
N GLY A 117 -15.49 13.15 1.50
CA GLY A 117 -15.09 11.93 0.81
C GLY A 117 -14.14 11.08 1.65
N GLY A 118 -13.09 11.71 2.20
CA GLY A 118 -12.14 11.06 3.09
C GLY A 118 -12.80 10.44 4.32
N LEU A 119 -13.58 11.24 5.06
CA LEU A 119 -14.28 10.78 6.25
C LEU A 119 -15.28 9.65 5.95
N THR A 120 -15.95 9.71 4.80
CA THR A 120 -16.92 8.68 4.39
C THR A 120 -16.22 7.35 4.16
N VAL A 121 -15.14 7.31 3.37
CA VAL A 121 -14.40 6.05 3.15
C VAL A 121 -13.82 5.53 4.46
N PHE A 122 -13.25 6.42 5.28
CA PHE A 122 -12.73 6.04 6.59
C PHE A 122 -13.80 5.38 7.46
N MET A 123 -14.99 5.99 7.59
CA MET A 123 -16.09 5.44 8.38
C MET A 123 -16.62 4.13 7.82
N VAL A 124 -16.78 4.02 6.49
CA VAL A 124 -17.24 2.80 5.83
C VAL A 124 -16.25 1.67 6.04
N ARG A 125 -14.96 1.88 5.78
CA ARG A 125 -13.92 0.87 5.96
C ARG A 125 -13.71 0.50 7.42
N PHE A 126 -13.74 1.47 8.33
CA PHE A 126 -13.73 1.18 9.77
C PHE A 126 -14.96 0.35 10.17
N GLY A 127 -16.13 0.66 9.61
CA GLY A 127 -17.36 -0.10 9.82
C GLY A 127 -17.25 -1.57 9.38
N ILE A 128 -16.68 -1.81 8.20
CA ILE A 128 -16.52 -3.14 7.57
C ILE A 128 -15.40 -3.94 8.23
N TYR A 129 -14.20 -3.37 8.35
CA TYR A 129 -12.98 -4.09 8.74
C TYR A 129 -12.63 -3.95 10.22
N LYS A 130 -13.26 -3.02 10.95
CA LYS A 130 -12.94 -2.68 12.35
C LYS A 130 -11.46 -2.29 12.56
N LYS A 131 -10.83 -1.73 11.51
CA LYS A 131 -9.45 -1.27 11.49
C LYS A 131 -9.36 0.13 10.88
N TYR A 132 -8.38 0.90 11.32
CA TYR A 132 -8.10 2.22 10.77
C TYR A 132 -7.31 2.08 9.46
N ASP A 133 -7.97 2.36 8.34
CA ASP A 133 -7.36 2.30 7.02
C ASP A 133 -7.02 3.71 6.52
N VAL A 134 -5.77 4.10 6.72
CA VAL A 134 -5.24 5.41 6.31
C VAL A 134 -5.14 5.52 4.78
N GLY A 135 -4.79 4.44 4.09
CA GLY A 135 -4.75 4.43 2.62
C GLY A 135 -6.14 4.62 2.03
N GLY A 136 -7.14 3.97 2.63
CA GLY A 136 -8.55 4.18 2.32
C GLY A 136 -8.99 5.63 2.55
N LEU A 137 -8.64 6.24 3.68
CA LEU A 137 -8.90 7.67 3.94
C LEU A 137 -8.30 8.56 2.85
N CYS A 138 -7.04 8.34 2.48
CA CYS A 138 -6.35 9.08 1.42
C CYS A 138 -7.08 8.96 0.06
N ASN A 139 -7.43 7.75 -0.36
CA ASN A 139 -8.19 7.57 -1.59
C ASN A 139 -9.61 8.16 -1.50
N GLY A 140 -10.23 8.17 -0.33
CA GLY A 140 -11.51 8.85 -0.10
C GLY A 140 -11.42 10.36 -0.28
N ILE A 141 -10.33 10.98 0.18
CA ILE A 141 -10.04 12.41 -0.07
C ILE A 141 -9.96 12.65 -1.58
N LEU A 142 -9.18 11.83 -2.30
CA LEU A 142 -9.06 11.94 -3.75
C LEU A 142 -10.39 11.70 -4.47
N ALA A 143 -11.19 10.73 -4.03
CA ALA A 143 -12.52 10.47 -4.58
C ALA A 143 -13.44 11.69 -4.45
N GLY A 144 -13.44 12.37 -3.29
CA GLY A 144 -14.16 13.62 -3.08
C GLY A 144 -13.66 14.74 -3.99
N LEU A 145 -12.34 14.92 -4.06
CA LEU A 145 -11.70 15.91 -4.95
C LEU A 145 -12.08 15.68 -6.42
N VAL A 146 -12.00 14.44 -6.93
CA VAL A 146 -12.41 14.10 -8.30
C VAL A 146 -13.89 14.34 -8.54
N SER A 147 -14.74 13.99 -7.58
CA SER A 147 -16.20 14.08 -7.70
C SER A 147 -16.67 15.53 -7.80
N ILE A 148 -16.00 16.47 -7.13
CA ILE A 148 -16.38 17.88 -7.16
C ILE A 148 -15.76 18.64 -8.34
N THR A 149 -14.74 18.11 -9.01
CA THR A 149 -14.01 18.81 -10.08
C THR A 149 -14.89 19.40 -11.19
N ALA A 150 -15.82 18.63 -11.78
CA ALA A 150 -16.77 19.14 -12.77
C ALA A 150 -17.79 20.15 -12.18
N PRO A 151 -18.44 19.87 -11.04
CA PRO A 151 -19.46 20.78 -10.49
C PRO A 151 -18.93 21.98 -9.69
N CYS A 152 -17.64 22.06 -9.35
CA CYS A 152 -17.16 22.95 -8.28
C CYS A 152 -17.47 24.45 -8.45
N GLY A 153 -17.63 24.96 -9.67
CA GLY A 153 -18.01 26.35 -9.96
C GLY A 153 -19.52 26.64 -9.98
N ASN A 154 -20.34 25.61 -9.82
CA ASN A 154 -21.76 25.64 -10.18
C ASN A 154 -22.67 25.04 -9.10
N VAL A 155 -22.11 24.67 -7.95
CA VAL A 155 -22.86 24.05 -6.86
C VAL A 155 -22.65 24.78 -5.55
N GLU A 156 -23.65 24.65 -4.69
CA GLU A 156 -23.62 25.18 -3.34
C GLU A 156 -22.72 24.36 -2.42
N CYS A 157 -22.18 24.97 -1.36
CA CYS A 157 -21.36 24.27 -0.35
C CYS A 157 -22.07 23.04 0.25
N GLY A 158 -23.40 23.10 0.41
CA GLY A 158 -24.21 21.96 0.88
C GLY A 158 -24.22 20.80 -0.11
N SER A 159 -24.34 21.10 -1.40
CA SER A 159 -24.23 20.12 -2.48
C SER A 159 -22.83 19.50 -2.54
N ALA A 160 -21.77 20.28 -2.32
CA ALA A 160 -20.40 19.76 -2.32
C ALA A 160 -20.16 18.66 -1.27
N PHE A 161 -20.80 18.77 -0.10
CA PHE A 161 -20.83 17.72 0.91
C PHE A 161 -21.48 16.44 0.36
N ALA A 162 -22.68 16.53 -0.21
CA ALA A 162 -23.40 15.38 -0.76
C ALA A 162 -22.63 14.72 -1.92
N ILE A 163 -22.02 15.52 -2.79
CA ILE A 163 -21.21 15.06 -3.92
C ILE A 163 -19.99 14.28 -3.42
N GLY A 164 -19.30 14.77 -2.39
CA GLY A 164 -18.15 14.08 -1.80
C GLY A 164 -18.53 12.79 -1.09
N PHE A 165 -19.64 12.80 -0.35
CA PHE A 165 -20.19 11.62 0.32
C PHE A 165 -20.54 10.51 -0.68
N ILE A 166 -21.33 10.82 -1.72
CA ILE A 166 -21.71 9.85 -2.74
C ILE A 166 -20.49 9.42 -3.56
N GLY A 167 -19.58 10.34 -3.88
CA GLY A 167 -18.33 10.05 -4.57
C GLY A 167 -17.46 9.02 -3.86
N ALA A 168 -17.37 9.11 -2.54
CA ALA A 168 -16.70 8.12 -1.70
C ALA A 168 -17.36 6.74 -1.74
N LEU A 169 -18.69 6.67 -1.77
CA LEU A 169 -19.42 5.40 -1.90
C LEU A 169 -19.23 4.79 -3.30
N VAL A 170 -19.21 5.61 -4.35
CA VAL A 170 -18.91 5.20 -5.72
C VAL A 170 -17.50 4.62 -5.80
N TYR A 171 -16.50 5.32 -5.25
CA TYR A 171 -15.13 4.82 -5.13
C TYR A 171 -15.08 3.47 -4.39
N GLN A 172 -15.69 3.39 -3.21
CA GLN A 172 -15.63 2.19 -2.38
C GLN A 172 -16.29 0.99 -3.07
N GLY A 173 -17.43 1.20 -3.73
CA GLY A 173 -18.11 0.18 -4.53
C GLY A 173 -17.27 -0.25 -5.73
N ALA A 174 -16.67 0.69 -6.45
CA ALA A 174 -15.82 0.41 -7.60
C ALA A 174 -14.54 -0.36 -7.23
N SER A 175 -13.85 0.04 -6.16
CA SER A 175 -12.67 -0.65 -5.62
C SER A 175 -13.02 -2.11 -5.27
N MET A 176 -14.12 -2.34 -4.55
CA MET A 176 -14.60 -3.70 -4.24
C MET A 176 -14.99 -4.50 -5.47
N LEU A 177 -15.60 -3.86 -6.48
CA LEU A 177 -15.96 -4.49 -7.74
C LEU A 177 -14.72 -4.97 -8.50
N LEU A 178 -13.69 -4.14 -8.63
CA LEU A 178 -12.45 -4.51 -9.31
C LEU A 178 -11.75 -5.67 -8.61
N GLN A 179 -11.69 -5.66 -7.26
CA GLN A 179 -11.17 -6.78 -6.49
C GLN A 179 -11.97 -8.07 -6.76
N LYS A 180 -13.30 -8.00 -6.79
CA LYS A 180 -14.17 -9.14 -7.10
C LYS A 180 -13.97 -9.68 -8.52
N LEU A 181 -13.73 -8.79 -9.48
CA LEU A 181 -13.44 -9.14 -10.87
C LEU A 181 -12.00 -9.58 -11.10
N LYS A 182 -11.16 -9.61 -10.05
CA LYS A 182 -9.72 -9.90 -10.14
C LYS A 182 -8.99 -8.98 -11.12
N ILE A 183 -9.38 -7.70 -11.15
CA ILE A 183 -8.67 -6.64 -11.88
C ILE A 183 -7.75 -5.97 -10.87
N ASP A 184 -6.44 -6.07 -11.12
CA ASP A 184 -5.41 -5.48 -10.27
C ASP A 184 -5.10 -4.06 -10.72
N ASP A 185 -5.80 -3.10 -10.12
CA ASP A 185 -5.45 -1.68 -10.19
C ASP A 185 -4.61 -1.31 -8.97
N PRO A 186 -3.27 -1.15 -9.10
CA PRO A 186 -2.38 -1.11 -7.94
C PRO A 186 -2.63 0.04 -6.98
N VAL A 187 -3.22 1.13 -7.46
CA VAL A 187 -3.42 2.37 -6.69
C VAL A 187 -4.89 2.82 -6.68
N ASP A 188 -5.81 1.95 -7.12
CA ASP A 188 -7.22 2.30 -7.35
C ASP A 188 -7.38 3.54 -8.28
N ALA A 189 -6.53 3.68 -9.31
CA ALA A 189 -6.59 4.79 -10.25
C ALA A 189 -7.94 4.84 -10.98
N SER A 190 -8.46 3.69 -11.42
CA SER A 190 -9.73 3.60 -12.12
C SER A 190 -10.92 3.87 -11.19
N PRO A 191 -11.02 3.27 -9.98
CA PRO A 191 -12.03 3.65 -8.98
C PRO A 191 -12.03 5.14 -8.64
N VAL A 192 -10.87 5.72 -8.32
CA VAL A 192 -10.76 7.14 -7.90
C VAL A 192 -11.02 8.09 -9.06
N HIS A 193 -10.45 7.87 -10.24
CA HIS A 193 -10.54 8.84 -11.33
C HIS A 193 -11.64 8.51 -12.34
N GLY A 194 -11.80 7.23 -12.69
CA GLY A 194 -12.78 6.77 -13.66
C GLY A 194 -14.20 6.83 -13.09
N PHE A 195 -14.47 6.04 -12.06
CA PHE A 195 -15.83 5.93 -11.52
C PHE A 195 -16.29 7.22 -10.83
N CYS A 196 -15.45 7.86 -10.02
CA CYS A 196 -15.80 9.16 -9.45
C CYS A 196 -15.82 10.28 -10.51
N GLY A 197 -15.07 10.15 -11.61
CA GLY A 197 -15.14 11.08 -12.74
C GLY A 197 -16.50 11.03 -13.44
N VAL A 198 -17.04 9.83 -13.67
CA VAL A 198 -18.43 9.66 -14.13
C VAL A 198 -19.41 10.28 -13.15
N TRP A 199 -19.27 9.99 -11.85
CA TRP A 199 -20.13 10.58 -10.83
C TRP A 199 -20.06 12.10 -10.82
N GLY A 200 -18.88 12.70 -10.90
CA GLY A 200 -18.70 14.15 -10.92
C GLY A 200 -19.39 14.81 -12.11
N LEU A 201 -19.31 14.21 -13.31
CA LEU A 201 -20.05 14.71 -14.48
C LEU A 201 -21.57 14.67 -14.25
N LEU A 202 -22.09 13.56 -13.74
CA LEU A 202 -23.52 13.45 -13.44
C LEU A 202 -23.94 14.43 -12.33
N ALA A 203 -23.11 14.59 -11.31
CA ALA A 203 -23.34 15.52 -10.21
C ALA A 203 -23.40 16.98 -10.68
N ALA A 204 -22.58 17.37 -11.67
CA ALA A 204 -22.66 18.68 -12.29
C ALA A 204 -23.99 18.96 -13.01
N GLY A 205 -24.68 17.93 -13.51
CA GLY A 205 -26.05 18.09 -14.02
C GLY A 205 -27.12 18.05 -12.92
N LEU A 206 -26.90 17.27 -11.86
CA LEU A 206 -27.88 17.00 -10.81
C LEU A 206 -27.95 18.09 -9.72
N PHE A 207 -26.80 18.65 -9.37
CA PHE A 207 -26.63 19.56 -8.22
C PHE A 207 -26.28 20.99 -8.65
N ASP A 208 -26.30 21.28 -9.95
CA ASP A 208 -26.20 22.65 -10.45
C ASP A 208 -27.17 23.54 -9.66
N TRP A 209 -26.75 24.78 -9.42
CA TRP A 209 -27.41 25.80 -8.61
C TRP A 209 -28.78 26.24 -9.13
N GLY A 210 -29.65 25.30 -9.41
CA GLY A 210 -30.97 25.55 -9.93
C GLY A 210 -31.73 26.43 -8.95
N LYS A 211 -32.29 27.51 -9.49
CA LYS A 211 -33.55 28.08 -8.98
C LYS A 211 -34.69 27.04 -9.18
N GLY A 212 -34.49 25.79 -8.76
CA GLY A 212 -35.26 24.60 -9.16
C GLY A 212 -34.61 23.81 -10.32
N PHE A 213 -35.08 22.57 -10.50
CA PHE A 213 -34.60 21.59 -11.50
C PHE A 213 -34.83 22.02 -12.96
N ASP A 214 -35.62 23.08 -13.16
CA ASP A 214 -35.94 23.63 -14.48
C ASP A 214 -34.91 24.63 -14.99
N HIS A 215 -34.01 25.13 -14.12
CA HIS A 215 -33.02 26.15 -14.45
C HIS A 215 -31.60 25.59 -14.34
N TYR A 216 -30.80 25.83 -15.37
CA TYR A 216 -29.44 25.34 -15.52
C TYR A 216 -28.50 26.52 -15.72
N HIS A 217 -27.40 26.56 -14.99
CA HIS A 217 -26.41 27.65 -15.01
C HIS A 217 -25.33 27.40 -16.06
N ALA A 218 -25.08 26.14 -16.42
CA ALA A 218 -24.05 25.78 -17.40
C ALA A 218 -22.72 26.49 -17.04
N TRP A 219 -22.04 27.11 -17.99
CA TRP A 219 -20.79 27.83 -17.75
C TRP A 219 -20.95 29.25 -17.17
N ASN A 220 -22.15 29.66 -16.74
CA ASN A 220 -22.45 31.05 -16.35
C ASN A 220 -22.28 31.35 -14.84
N GLY A 221 -21.69 30.41 -14.08
CA GLY A 221 -21.37 30.62 -12.67
C GLY A 221 -22.61 30.90 -11.80
N PHE A 222 -22.65 32.07 -11.16
CA PHE A 222 -23.78 32.50 -10.30
C PHE A 222 -25.03 32.94 -11.08
N SER A 223 -24.97 32.99 -12.42
CA SER A 223 -26.10 33.37 -13.28
C SER A 223 -26.62 32.16 -14.04
N CYS A 224 -27.94 32.09 -14.25
CA CYS A 224 -28.53 31.04 -15.06
C CYS A 224 -28.09 31.17 -16.54
N LYS A 225 -28.13 30.07 -17.29
CA LYS A 225 -27.88 30.10 -18.73
C LYS A 225 -28.99 30.92 -19.41
N PRO A 226 -28.65 31.93 -20.23
CA PRO A 226 -29.64 32.72 -20.97
C PRO A 226 -30.28 31.88 -22.09
N VAL A 227 -31.49 32.23 -22.52
CA VAL A 227 -32.17 31.59 -23.66
C VAL A 227 -31.39 31.80 -24.97
N SER A 228 -30.83 33.01 -25.15
CA SER A 228 -29.98 33.35 -26.30
C SER A 228 -29.10 34.57 -25.99
N ASP A 229 -28.17 34.90 -26.87
CA ASP A 229 -27.34 36.11 -26.76
C ASP A 229 -28.15 37.41 -26.69
N THR A 230 -29.39 37.38 -27.19
CA THR A 230 -30.31 38.53 -27.20
C THR A 230 -31.39 38.47 -26.11
N ASP A 231 -31.53 37.33 -25.42
CA ASP A 231 -32.55 37.11 -24.39
C ASP A 231 -31.90 36.58 -23.11
N SER A 232 -31.74 37.47 -22.14
CA SER A 232 -31.12 37.21 -20.84
C SER A 232 -32.06 36.51 -19.85
N SER A 233 -33.27 36.14 -20.25
CA SER A 233 -34.15 35.32 -19.41
C SER A 233 -33.51 33.95 -19.15
N CYS A 234 -33.70 33.42 -17.95
CA CYS A 234 -33.18 32.10 -17.61
C CYS A 234 -33.83 31.05 -18.50
N MET A 235 -32.99 30.23 -19.13
CA MET A 235 -33.45 29.05 -19.83
C MET A 235 -34.24 28.14 -18.86
N THR A 236 -35.33 27.56 -19.34
CA THR A 236 -36.26 26.71 -18.58
C THR A 236 -36.48 25.37 -19.28
N ALA A 237 -37.11 24.40 -18.60
CA ALA A 237 -37.42 23.06 -19.13
C ALA A 237 -36.18 22.21 -19.50
N ILE A 238 -35.09 22.40 -18.75
CA ILE A 238 -33.78 21.83 -19.02
C ILE A 238 -33.59 20.45 -18.35
N GLY A 239 -34.37 20.15 -17.31
CA GLY A 239 -34.16 19.09 -16.32
C GLY A 239 -33.48 17.81 -16.81
N GLY A 240 -34.09 17.12 -17.79
CA GLY A 240 -33.52 15.86 -18.32
C GLY A 240 -32.36 16.06 -19.32
N ARG A 241 -32.33 17.19 -20.03
CA ARG A 241 -31.34 17.47 -21.08
C ARG A 241 -29.96 17.74 -20.51
N ALA A 242 -29.87 18.44 -19.38
CA ALA A 242 -28.59 18.71 -18.71
C ALA A 242 -27.91 17.40 -18.28
N ILE A 243 -28.64 16.51 -17.61
CA ILE A 243 -28.12 15.20 -17.19
C ILE A 243 -27.78 14.34 -18.41
N ALA A 244 -28.62 14.35 -19.45
CA ALA A 244 -28.35 13.63 -20.69
C ALA A 244 -27.06 14.11 -21.37
N ALA A 245 -26.79 15.42 -21.41
CA ALA A 245 -25.55 15.98 -21.94
C ALA A 245 -24.31 15.42 -21.19
N GLN A 246 -24.36 15.42 -19.85
CA GLN A 246 -23.27 14.88 -19.03
C GLN A 246 -23.08 13.37 -19.21
N ALA A 247 -24.16 12.62 -19.30
CA ALA A 247 -24.11 11.18 -19.53
C ALA A 247 -23.54 10.84 -20.92
N ILE A 248 -23.94 11.58 -21.97
CA ILE A 248 -23.38 11.42 -23.31
C ILE A 248 -21.88 11.71 -23.31
N MET A 249 -21.43 12.78 -22.63
CA MET A 249 -20.00 13.06 -22.53
C MET A 249 -19.24 11.93 -21.82
N ALA A 250 -19.75 11.44 -20.69
CA ALA A 250 -19.13 10.32 -19.99
C ALA A 250 -18.99 9.09 -20.91
N LEU A 251 -20.05 8.75 -21.66
CA LEU A 251 -20.01 7.65 -22.62
C LEU A 251 -19.01 7.89 -23.74
N VAL A 252 -18.97 9.09 -24.31
CA VAL A 252 -18.04 9.45 -25.38
C VAL A 252 -16.58 9.35 -24.90
N ILE A 253 -16.26 9.84 -23.70
CA ILE A 253 -14.92 9.69 -23.11
C ILE A 253 -14.59 8.22 -22.91
N ILE A 254 -15.50 7.44 -22.32
CA ILE A 254 -15.30 6.01 -22.06
C ILE A 254 -15.00 5.26 -23.35
N LEU A 255 -15.81 5.49 -24.39
CA LEU A 255 -15.64 4.85 -25.68
C LEU A 255 -14.34 5.31 -26.36
N TRP A 256 -14.04 6.59 -26.35
CA TRP A 256 -12.85 7.13 -27.00
C TRP A 256 -11.56 6.75 -26.27
N ALA A 257 -11.41 7.20 -25.04
CA ALA A 257 -10.19 7.02 -24.26
C ALA A 257 -10.01 5.55 -23.86
N GLY A 258 -11.08 4.86 -23.49
CA GLY A 258 -11.03 3.43 -23.14
C GLY A 258 -10.64 2.56 -24.33
N THR A 259 -11.30 2.74 -25.49
CA THR A 259 -11.00 1.93 -26.68
C THR A 259 -9.60 2.21 -27.22
N LEU A 260 -9.21 3.48 -27.39
CA LEU A 260 -7.90 3.81 -27.95
C LEU A 260 -6.76 3.43 -27.00
N SER A 261 -6.94 3.61 -25.68
CA SER A 261 -5.96 3.12 -24.70
C SER A 261 -5.89 1.60 -24.71
N GLY A 262 -7.04 0.90 -24.78
CA GLY A 262 -7.10 -0.55 -24.91
C GLY A 262 -6.36 -1.06 -26.14
N VAL A 263 -6.58 -0.44 -27.31
CA VAL A 263 -5.85 -0.76 -28.55
C VAL A 263 -4.35 -0.51 -28.40
N ALA A 264 -3.95 0.62 -27.81
CA ALA A 264 -2.54 0.93 -27.60
C ALA A 264 -1.84 -0.06 -26.66
N PHE A 265 -2.45 -0.38 -25.52
CA PHE A 265 -1.93 -1.38 -24.60
C PHE A 265 -1.91 -2.78 -25.23
N PHE A 266 -2.96 -3.15 -25.98
CA PHE A 266 -3.01 -4.44 -26.65
C PHE A 266 -1.91 -4.56 -27.71
N ALA A 267 -1.67 -3.51 -28.50
CA ALA A 267 -0.56 -3.47 -29.44
C ALA A 267 0.80 -3.65 -28.73
N LEU A 268 1.03 -2.96 -27.61
CA LEU A 268 2.25 -3.14 -26.80
C LEU A 268 2.37 -4.57 -26.26
N LYS A 269 1.26 -5.16 -25.81
CA LYS A 269 1.21 -6.56 -25.33
C LYS A 269 1.60 -7.55 -26.44
N MET A 270 1.07 -7.34 -27.65
CA MET A 270 1.40 -8.19 -28.81
C MET A 270 2.88 -8.12 -29.18
N THR A 271 3.56 -7.00 -28.92
CA THR A 271 5.01 -6.87 -29.12
C THR A 271 5.86 -7.42 -27.97
N GLY A 272 5.24 -7.92 -26.89
CA GLY A 272 5.94 -8.38 -25.69
C GLY A 272 6.58 -7.27 -24.87
N LYS A 273 6.19 -6.00 -25.07
CA LYS A 273 6.81 -4.82 -24.42
C LYS A 273 6.00 -4.24 -23.26
N LEU A 274 4.79 -4.72 -23.05
CA LEU A 274 3.89 -4.15 -22.04
C LEU A 274 4.22 -4.62 -20.62
N ARG A 275 4.55 -5.89 -20.44
CA ARG A 275 4.90 -6.48 -19.14
C ARG A 275 6.39 -6.80 -19.12
N ILE A 276 7.01 -6.56 -17.96
CA ILE A 276 8.37 -7.00 -17.67
C ILE A 276 8.45 -8.53 -17.55
N ASP A 277 9.65 -9.10 -17.63
CA ASP A 277 9.87 -10.52 -17.39
C ASP A 277 9.66 -10.88 -15.91
N GLU A 278 9.35 -12.16 -15.65
CA GLU A 278 9.02 -12.68 -14.33
C GLU A 278 10.16 -12.51 -13.32
N GLU A 279 11.41 -12.74 -13.75
CA GLU A 279 12.58 -12.55 -12.90
C GLU A 279 12.75 -11.08 -12.47
N THR A 280 12.46 -10.13 -13.38
CA THR A 280 12.45 -8.69 -13.06
C THR A 280 11.27 -8.30 -12.17
N GLU A 281 10.10 -8.91 -12.37
CA GLU A 281 8.92 -8.67 -11.54
C GLU A 281 9.15 -9.15 -10.10
N GLU A 282 9.76 -10.32 -9.92
CA GLU A 282 10.10 -10.90 -8.61
C GLU A 282 11.22 -10.13 -7.91
N ALA A 283 12.28 -9.78 -8.63
CA ALA A 283 13.41 -9.06 -8.07
C ALA A 283 13.11 -7.58 -7.72
N GLY A 284 12.13 -6.99 -8.39
CA GLY A 284 11.77 -5.57 -8.29
C GLY A 284 12.46 -4.69 -9.33
N MET A 285 11.68 -3.77 -9.92
CA MET A 285 12.13 -2.90 -11.02
C MET A 285 13.28 -1.96 -10.64
N ASP A 286 13.32 -1.50 -9.39
CA ASP A 286 14.41 -0.65 -8.89
C ASP A 286 15.77 -1.35 -9.00
N LEU A 287 15.83 -2.63 -8.64
CA LEU A 287 17.08 -3.41 -8.62
C LEU A 287 17.66 -3.57 -10.02
N LYS A 288 16.81 -3.78 -11.03
CA LYS A 288 17.25 -4.06 -12.40
C LYS A 288 17.34 -2.83 -13.31
N GLN A 289 16.56 -1.77 -13.06
CA GLN A 289 16.46 -0.63 -13.98
C GLN A 289 16.95 0.71 -13.42
N HIS A 290 17.19 0.83 -12.10
CA HIS A 290 17.49 2.13 -11.48
C HIS A 290 18.87 2.15 -10.81
N SER A 291 19.49 3.34 -10.77
CA SER A 291 20.71 3.62 -10.02
C SER A 291 20.50 4.88 -9.17
N PRO A 292 20.59 4.79 -7.82
CA PRO A 292 20.90 3.59 -7.05
C PRO A 292 19.81 2.51 -7.17
N PRO A 293 20.16 1.21 -7.04
CA PRO A 293 19.23 0.09 -7.24
C PRO A 293 18.16 -0.06 -6.15
N LYS A 294 18.05 0.94 -5.27
CA LYS A 294 17.07 1.02 -4.20
C LYS A 294 16.66 2.48 -4.00
N ALA A 295 15.37 2.75 -4.00
CA ALA A 295 14.83 4.06 -3.66
C ALA A 295 15.19 4.49 -2.22
N TYR A 296 15.36 3.55 -1.29
CA TYR A 296 15.73 3.81 0.11
C TYR A 296 16.76 2.79 0.63
N ALA A 297 17.75 3.27 1.40
CA ALA A 297 18.70 2.44 2.14
C ALA A 297 18.22 2.20 3.59
N ILE A 298 16.94 1.91 3.78
CA ILE A 298 16.40 1.56 5.10
C ILE A 298 16.65 0.06 5.29
N GLY A 299 17.39 -0.29 6.35
CA GLY A 299 17.96 -1.62 6.58
C GLY A 299 16.97 -2.76 6.37
N GLN A 300 17.09 -3.43 5.22
CA GLN A 300 16.47 -4.72 4.95
C GLN A 300 17.56 -5.69 4.53
N ALA A 301 17.43 -6.91 5.05
CA ALA A 301 18.39 -7.98 4.89
C ALA A 301 18.66 -8.29 3.40
N PRO A 302 19.88 -8.74 3.05
CA PRO A 302 20.29 -8.98 1.66
C PRO A 302 19.42 -10.02 0.93
N PRO A 303 19.58 -10.22 -0.40
CA PRO A 303 18.89 -11.29 -1.14
C PRO A 303 19.11 -12.68 -0.50
N LYS A 304 18.13 -13.59 -0.59
CA LYS A 304 18.18 -14.93 0.06
C LYS A 304 19.49 -15.70 -0.20
N GLU A 305 20.05 -15.66 -1.40
CA GLU A 305 21.34 -16.30 -1.72
C GLU A 305 22.53 -15.63 -1.01
N LYS A 306 22.59 -14.29 -1.01
CA LYS A 306 23.62 -13.56 -0.25
C LYS A 306 23.45 -13.73 1.25
N GLN A 307 22.21 -13.87 1.73
CA GLN A 307 21.92 -14.23 3.11
C GLN A 307 22.39 -15.65 3.44
N LEU A 308 22.33 -16.59 2.50
CA LEU A 308 22.76 -17.97 2.69
C LEU A 308 24.29 -18.05 2.80
N GLU A 309 25.01 -17.37 1.89
CA GLU A 309 26.47 -17.29 1.95
C GLU A 309 26.95 -16.53 3.19
N GLN A 310 26.36 -15.38 3.50
CA GLN A 310 26.71 -14.64 4.73
C GLN A 310 26.41 -15.44 6.00
N GLY A 311 25.31 -16.21 6.02
CA GLY A 311 24.98 -17.09 7.13
C GLY A 311 26.03 -18.19 7.33
N LYS A 312 26.51 -18.80 6.24
CA LYS A 312 27.60 -19.79 6.27
C LYS A 312 28.91 -19.17 6.75
N GLU A 313 29.29 -18.02 6.20
CA GLU A 313 30.54 -17.33 6.54
C GLU A 313 30.55 -16.82 8.00
N GLU A 314 29.41 -16.35 8.52
CA GLU A 314 29.27 -15.96 9.92
C GLU A 314 29.27 -17.18 10.86
N LEU A 315 28.66 -18.30 10.45
CA LEU A 315 28.74 -19.55 11.23
C LEU A 315 30.18 -20.05 11.30
N GLU A 316 30.90 -20.12 10.19
CA GLU A 316 32.29 -20.57 10.13
C GLU A 316 33.21 -19.72 11.01
N LYS A 317 33.04 -18.39 10.99
CA LYS A 317 33.80 -17.45 11.84
C LYS A 317 33.51 -17.62 13.34
N VAL A 318 32.32 -18.07 13.71
CA VAL A 318 31.94 -18.32 15.12
C VAL A 318 32.37 -19.72 15.60
N MET A 319 32.48 -20.68 14.67
CA MET A 319 32.80 -22.09 14.95
C MET A 319 34.29 -22.36 15.19
N THR A 320 35.19 -21.45 14.80
CA THR A 320 36.60 -21.53 15.19
C THR A 320 36.77 -21.28 16.69
N GLY A 321 36.75 -22.36 17.49
CA GLY A 321 37.15 -22.36 18.90
C GLY A 321 36.09 -22.79 19.92
N LYS A 322 34.97 -23.43 19.55
CA LYS A 322 33.95 -23.86 20.52
C LYS A 322 33.42 -25.26 20.25
N THR A 323 33.30 -26.06 21.32
CA THR A 323 32.70 -27.39 21.29
C THR A 323 31.18 -27.26 21.21
N VAL A 324 30.61 -27.75 20.11
CA VAL A 324 29.16 -28.00 20.00
C VAL A 324 28.93 -29.47 20.32
N VAL A 325 27.79 -29.88 20.88
CA VAL A 325 27.43 -31.31 21.01
C VAL A 325 26.06 -31.53 20.41
N PHE A 326 26.01 -32.39 19.39
CA PHE A 326 24.79 -32.86 18.73
C PHE A 326 24.65 -34.36 19.00
N ASN A 327 23.46 -34.78 19.39
CA ASN A 327 23.24 -36.05 20.07
C ASN A 327 23.19 -37.32 19.19
N ASP A 328 23.83 -37.31 18.01
CA ASP A 328 24.28 -38.55 17.37
C ASP A 328 25.70 -38.45 16.76
N TYR A 329 26.41 -37.32 16.96
CA TYR A 329 27.81 -37.16 16.57
C TYR A 329 28.58 -36.47 17.69
N SER A 330 29.36 -37.23 18.45
CA SER A 330 30.24 -36.68 19.49
C SER A 330 31.53 -36.13 18.87
N TRP A 331 31.90 -34.90 19.21
CA TRP A 331 33.21 -34.33 18.90
C TRP A 331 34.07 -34.23 20.16
N SER A 332 35.37 -34.43 19.98
CA SER A 332 36.39 -34.36 21.02
C SER A 332 37.38 -33.25 20.69
N HIS A 333 38.03 -32.68 21.70
CA HIS A 333 39.07 -31.65 21.57
C HIS A 333 40.29 -32.09 20.73
N SER A 334 40.36 -33.36 20.33
CA SER A 334 41.38 -33.95 19.47
C SER A 334 41.07 -33.91 17.97
N ASP A 335 39.86 -33.51 17.56
CA ASP A 335 39.47 -33.52 16.15
C ASP A 335 40.10 -32.33 15.40
N SER A 336 40.67 -32.60 14.22
CA SER A 336 41.23 -31.55 13.36
C SER A 336 40.12 -30.66 12.77
N GLN A 337 40.47 -29.42 12.44
CA GLN A 337 39.55 -28.43 11.87
C GLN A 337 38.86 -28.94 10.58
N GLU A 338 39.61 -29.62 9.72
CA GLU A 338 39.09 -30.24 8.48
C GLU A 338 38.10 -31.40 8.76
N SER A 339 38.30 -32.14 9.86
CA SER A 339 37.38 -33.21 10.31
C SER A 339 36.06 -32.63 10.84
N ILE A 340 36.12 -31.48 11.51
CA ILE A 340 34.96 -30.77 12.03
C ILE A 340 34.13 -30.21 10.86
N GLU A 341 34.77 -29.54 9.90
CA GLU A 341 34.12 -28.98 8.70
C GLU A 341 33.40 -30.06 7.88
N LYS A 342 34.03 -31.22 7.69
CA LYS A 342 33.43 -32.34 6.96
C LYS A 342 32.23 -32.96 7.67
N LYS A 343 32.28 -33.10 8.99
CA LYS A 343 31.16 -33.61 9.82
C LYS A 343 29.99 -32.61 9.87
N MET A 344 30.29 -31.31 9.80
CA MET A 344 29.25 -30.27 9.70
C MET A 344 28.56 -30.28 8.35
N GLN A 345 29.30 -30.43 7.25
CA GLN A 345 28.70 -30.53 5.92
C GLN A 345 27.74 -31.74 5.85
N GLN A 346 28.10 -32.87 6.48
CA GLN A 346 27.21 -34.03 6.57
C GLN A 346 25.94 -33.78 7.40
N ALA A 347 26.01 -33.01 8.49
CA ALA A 347 24.83 -32.62 9.27
C ALA A 347 23.96 -31.59 8.52
N TRP A 348 24.59 -30.70 7.76
CA TRP A 348 23.93 -29.72 6.89
C TRP A 348 23.14 -30.42 5.78
N ASP A 349 23.77 -31.37 5.08
CA ASP A 349 23.16 -32.13 3.98
C ASP A 349 22.03 -33.05 4.48
N ALA A 350 22.03 -33.44 5.76
CA ALA A 350 21.02 -34.33 6.34
C ALA A 350 19.69 -33.66 6.73
N THR A 351 19.57 -32.32 6.67
CA THR A 351 18.39 -31.59 7.20
C THR A 351 17.48 -30.94 6.16
N GLU A 352 17.90 -30.80 4.90
CA GLU A 352 17.15 -30.37 3.68
C GLU A 352 15.92 -29.42 3.86
N ARG A 353 15.90 -28.48 4.82
CA ARG A 353 14.78 -27.52 5.00
C ARG A 353 15.21 -26.11 5.42
N GLU A 354 14.59 -25.12 4.76
CA GLU A 354 14.85 -23.67 4.86
C GLU A 354 14.67 -23.09 6.28
N GLU A 355 13.76 -23.67 7.08
CA GLU A 355 13.41 -23.22 8.44
C GLU A 355 14.56 -23.35 9.46
N ASN A 356 15.41 -24.38 9.30
CA ASN A 356 16.56 -24.60 10.19
C ASN A 356 17.69 -23.58 9.97
N HIS A 357 17.73 -22.89 8.83
CA HIS A 357 18.74 -21.87 8.54
C HIS A 357 18.49 -20.56 9.28
N VAL A 358 17.22 -20.23 9.57
CA VAL A 358 16.86 -19.06 10.38
C VAL A 358 17.28 -19.28 11.82
N LEU A 359 16.98 -20.47 12.37
CA LEU A 359 17.38 -20.87 13.73
C LEU A 359 18.90 -20.80 13.91
N LEU A 360 19.67 -21.35 12.96
CA LEU A 360 21.13 -21.35 13.03
C LEU A 360 21.75 -19.94 12.99
N LYS A 361 21.15 -19.00 12.25
CA LYS A 361 21.58 -17.59 12.23
C LYS A 361 21.30 -16.88 13.55
N GLU A 362 20.12 -17.06 14.13
CA GLU A 362 19.77 -16.47 15.42
C GLU A 362 20.68 -17.01 16.54
N VAL A 363 20.94 -18.31 16.51
CA VAL A 363 21.87 -18.97 17.43
C VAL A 363 23.30 -18.46 17.27
N ALA A 364 23.80 -18.29 16.04
CA ALA A 364 25.13 -17.74 15.78
C ALA A 364 25.26 -16.30 16.28
N ALA A 365 24.23 -15.46 16.08
CA ALA A 365 24.20 -14.09 16.59
C ALA A 365 24.24 -14.05 18.13
N ILE A 366 23.55 -14.97 18.81
CA ILE A 366 23.57 -15.11 20.26
C ILE A 366 24.98 -15.54 20.74
N LEU A 367 25.60 -16.53 20.10
CA LEU A 367 26.94 -17.01 20.47
C LEU A 367 28.06 -15.99 20.21
N LYS A 368 27.88 -15.12 19.21
CA LYS A 368 28.77 -13.98 18.90
C LYS A 368 28.65 -12.89 19.96
N LYS A 369 27.42 -12.62 20.44
CA LYS A 369 27.17 -11.62 21.48
C LYS A 369 27.55 -12.10 22.88
N TYR A 370 27.52 -13.40 23.14
CA TYR A 370 27.77 -13.99 24.45
C TYR A 370 28.77 -15.17 24.38
N PRO A 371 30.08 -14.90 24.47
CA PRO A 371 31.12 -15.91 24.24
C PRO A 371 31.12 -17.08 25.21
N SER A 372 30.56 -16.89 26.41
CA SER A 372 30.52 -17.84 27.53
C SER A 372 29.34 -18.82 27.50
N LEU A 373 28.45 -18.73 26.50
CA LEU A 373 27.34 -19.67 26.32
C LEU A 373 27.79 -20.92 25.54
N THR A 374 27.31 -22.08 25.98
CA THR A 374 27.44 -23.37 25.30
C THR A 374 26.07 -23.78 24.76
N LEU A 375 25.99 -24.09 23.47
CA LEU A 375 24.75 -24.50 22.80
C LEU A 375 24.60 -26.03 22.80
N ARG A 376 23.39 -26.52 23.06
CA ARG A 376 22.96 -27.89 22.78
C ARG A 376 21.74 -27.88 21.87
N LEU A 377 21.78 -28.69 20.81
CA LEU A 377 20.66 -28.88 19.89
C LEU A 377 20.18 -30.33 19.99
N LYS A 378 18.88 -30.52 20.15
CA LYS A 378 18.27 -31.86 20.28
C LYS A 378 17.43 -32.15 19.04
N GLY A 379 17.71 -33.28 18.40
CA GLY A 379 16.90 -33.83 17.32
C GLY A 379 16.16 -35.07 17.79
N ILE A 380 14.88 -35.21 17.43
CA ILE A 380 14.16 -36.48 17.60
C ILE A 380 14.35 -37.29 16.32
N SER A 381 15.08 -38.40 16.42
CA SER A 381 15.06 -39.46 15.39
C SER A 381 13.71 -40.16 15.49
N SER A 382 12.76 -39.85 14.59
CA SER A 382 11.61 -40.72 14.39
C SER A 382 12.07 -41.94 13.55
N GLY A 383 11.82 -43.14 14.08
CA GLY A 383 12.45 -44.36 13.59
C GLY A 383 12.18 -44.71 12.13
N ARG A 384 13.20 -45.31 11.50
CA ARG A 384 13.19 -45.97 10.18
C ARG A 384 12.52 -45.18 9.06
N GLY A 385 13.32 -44.28 8.49
CA GLY A 385 13.12 -43.79 7.13
C GLY A 385 12.24 -42.55 7.07
N GLN A 386 12.92 -41.40 7.01
CA GLN A 386 12.44 -40.05 6.73
C GLN A 386 12.14 -39.14 7.94
N ASN A 387 12.80 -37.98 7.89
CA ASN A 387 12.62 -36.73 8.65
C ASN A 387 13.35 -36.61 10.00
N ASN A 388 14.59 -36.11 9.93
CA ASN A 388 15.31 -35.54 11.07
C ASN A 388 14.92 -34.06 11.23
N HIS A 389 14.33 -33.71 12.38
CA HIS A 389 13.99 -32.33 12.73
C HIS A 389 14.82 -31.88 13.95
N ILE A 390 15.27 -30.62 13.94
CA ILE A 390 15.75 -29.96 15.17
C ILE A 390 14.48 -29.46 15.87
N THR A 391 14.18 -30.03 17.03
CA THR A 391 12.95 -29.70 17.77
C THR A 391 13.22 -28.81 18.98
N GLU A 392 14.47 -28.67 19.41
CA GLU A 392 14.82 -27.95 20.63
C GLU A 392 16.25 -27.38 20.57
N ALA A 393 16.40 -26.11 20.98
CA ALA A 393 17.69 -25.45 21.16
C ALA A 393 17.85 -24.93 22.58
N ALA A 394 18.85 -25.45 23.31
CA ALA A 394 19.11 -25.07 24.69
C ALA A 394 20.46 -24.37 24.83
N PHE A 395 20.48 -23.27 25.58
CA PHE A 395 21.71 -22.55 25.93
C PHE A 395 22.09 -22.86 27.38
N THR A 396 23.35 -23.19 27.60
CA THR A 396 23.91 -23.50 28.92
C THR A 396 25.07 -22.56 29.25
N LYS A 397 25.17 -22.12 30.51
CA LYS A 397 26.30 -21.32 31.01
C LYS A 397 26.78 -21.91 32.33
N ASP A 398 28.08 -22.19 32.45
CA ASP A 398 28.69 -22.56 33.73
C ASP A 398 28.93 -21.29 34.57
N PHE A 399 28.12 -21.10 35.62
CA PHE A 399 28.11 -19.88 36.43
C PHE A 399 29.09 -19.88 37.62
N GLU A 400 29.84 -20.96 37.85
CA GLU A 400 30.77 -21.08 39.00
C GLU A 400 32.02 -20.20 38.87
N LYS A 401 32.40 -19.78 37.65
CA LYS A 401 33.61 -18.97 37.42
C LYS A 401 33.41 -17.45 37.59
N ASP A 402 32.20 -16.95 37.36
CA ASP A 402 31.93 -15.51 37.30
C ASP A 402 31.43 -14.92 38.64
N PHE A 403 30.98 -15.76 39.59
CA PHE A 403 30.44 -15.32 40.89
C PHE A 403 30.94 -16.22 42.03
N PRO A 404 32.05 -15.85 42.72
CA PRO A 404 32.40 -16.51 43.98
C PRO A 404 31.32 -16.22 45.03
N SER A 405 30.99 -17.25 45.80
CA SER A 405 29.91 -17.30 46.78
C SER A 405 29.91 -16.12 47.76
N GLU A 406 28.97 -15.18 47.60
CA GLU A 406 28.50 -14.36 48.71
C GLU A 406 27.15 -14.91 49.22
N PRO A 407 26.98 -15.04 50.56
CA PRO A 407 25.75 -15.55 51.14
C PRO A 407 24.70 -14.42 51.18
N LEU A 408 23.75 -14.45 50.25
CA LEU A 408 22.54 -13.63 50.33
C LEU A 408 21.43 -14.37 51.10
N ASP A 409 20.68 -13.59 51.87
CA ASP A 409 19.74 -13.95 52.94
C ASP A 409 18.85 -15.18 52.70
N LYS A 410 18.65 -15.99 53.75
CA LYS A 410 18.01 -17.32 53.78
C LYS A 410 16.49 -17.31 53.55
N ARG A 411 15.90 -16.22 53.03
CA ARG A 411 14.44 -16.04 52.96
C ARG A 411 13.85 -15.96 51.55
N GLU A 412 14.66 -16.04 50.50
CA GLU A 412 14.15 -16.19 49.13
C GLU A 412 14.50 -17.57 48.55
N PRO A 413 13.56 -18.27 47.88
CA PRO A 413 13.86 -19.52 47.21
C PRO A 413 14.92 -19.28 46.12
N TYR A 414 16.08 -19.92 46.27
CA TYR A 414 17.31 -19.79 45.45
C TYR A 414 17.09 -19.67 43.93
N ALA A 415 16.04 -20.29 43.39
CA ALA A 415 15.72 -20.28 41.97
C ALA A 415 15.08 -18.97 41.47
N HIS A 416 14.24 -18.32 42.29
CA HIS A 416 13.43 -17.19 41.83
C HIS A 416 14.24 -15.89 41.70
N GLY A 417 15.16 -15.63 42.64
CA GLY A 417 16.01 -14.43 42.62
C GLY A 417 16.97 -14.37 41.43
N ARG A 418 17.55 -15.52 41.03
CA ARG A 418 18.44 -15.61 39.86
C ARG A 418 17.67 -15.43 38.55
N VAL A 419 16.46 -16.00 38.46
CA VAL A 419 15.58 -15.90 37.27
C VAL A 419 15.12 -14.46 37.03
N LEU A 420 14.74 -13.73 38.08
CA LEU A 420 14.37 -12.32 37.98
C LEU A 420 15.56 -11.44 37.54
N SER A 421 16.77 -11.73 38.01
CA SER A 421 17.99 -11.02 37.60
C SER A 421 18.30 -11.24 36.11
N ILE A 422 18.17 -12.49 35.63
CA ILE A 422 18.40 -12.85 34.22
C ILE A 422 17.34 -12.21 33.32
N LYS A 423 16.06 -12.27 33.70
CA LYS A 423 14.97 -11.65 32.90
C LYS A 423 15.13 -10.14 32.82
N ARG A 424 15.50 -9.48 33.93
CA ARG A 424 15.79 -8.04 33.94
C ARG A 424 17.00 -7.68 33.08
N MET A 425 18.05 -8.52 33.10
CA MET A 425 19.23 -8.32 32.26
C MET A 425 18.87 -8.47 30.77
N LEU A 426 18.12 -9.49 30.37
CA LEU A 426 17.71 -9.71 28.97
C LEU A 426 16.78 -8.61 28.44
N VAL A 427 15.84 -8.13 29.26
CA VAL A 427 14.94 -7.02 28.91
C VAL A 427 15.71 -5.70 28.81
N LYS A 428 16.66 -5.44 29.70
CA LYS A 428 17.52 -4.25 29.66
C LYS A 428 18.39 -4.19 28.40
N GLU A 429 18.70 -5.35 27.84
CA GLU A 429 19.52 -5.53 26.62
C GLU A 429 18.69 -5.68 25.33
N GLY A 430 17.38 -5.42 25.39
CA GLY A 430 16.49 -5.30 24.21
C GLY A 430 15.93 -6.62 23.66
N ILE A 431 16.10 -7.75 24.36
CA ILE A 431 15.56 -9.05 23.94
C ILE A 431 14.16 -9.21 24.56
N LYS A 432 13.13 -9.40 23.70
CA LYS A 432 11.74 -9.63 24.14
C LYS A 432 11.61 -11.03 24.78
N ALA A 433 11.87 -11.12 26.08
CA ALA A 433 11.87 -12.35 26.86
C ALA A 433 10.47 -12.96 27.10
N ASP A 434 9.42 -12.35 26.57
CA ASP A 434 8.03 -12.61 26.92
C ASP A 434 7.45 -13.87 26.22
N ARG A 435 8.11 -14.33 25.16
CA ARG A 435 7.70 -15.52 24.36
C ARG A 435 8.71 -16.68 24.36
N MET A 436 9.83 -16.57 25.05
CA MET A 436 11.00 -17.46 24.88
C MET A 436 11.31 -18.38 26.07
N LEU A 437 10.46 -18.41 27.11
CA LEU A 437 10.73 -19.16 28.35
C LEU A 437 9.63 -20.19 28.58
N SER A 438 9.74 -21.37 27.98
CA SER A 438 8.78 -22.45 28.17
C SER A 438 9.14 -23.32 29.39
N GLU A 439 10.40 -23.71 29.59
CA GLU A 439 10.82 -24.50 30.76
C GLU A 439 12.25 -24.20 31.25
N ILE A 440 12.43 -24.16 32.58
CA ILE A 440 13.76 -24.19 33.23
C ILE A 440 13.85 -25.54 33.95
N VAL A 441 14.62 -26.46 33.39
CA VAL A 441 14.94 -27.73 34.06
C VAL A 441 16.22 -27.52 34.87
N VAL A 442 16.12 -27.59 36.20
CA VAL A 442 17.30 -27.64 37.06
C VAL A 442 17.87 -29.05 36.98
N ALA A 443 18.80 -29.27 36.05
CA ALA A 443 19.57 -30.50 36.02
C ALA A 443 20.44 -30.57 37.29
N SER A 444 20.28 -31.67 38.04
CA SER A 444 21.01 -32.02 39.26
C SER A 444 22.44 -31.48 39.32
N GLY A 445 22.71 -30.61 40.32
CA GLY A 445 24.05 -30.14 40.66
C GLY A 445 24.52 -28.95 39.82
N SER A 446 24.65 -27.79 40.47
CA SER A 446 25.36 -26.56 40.06
C SER A 446 25.08 -25.93 38.68
N LYS A 447 24.28 -26.56 37.81
CA LYS A 447 24.03 -26.14 36.43
C LYS A 447 22.58 -25.70 36.22
N VAL A 448 22.40 -24.64 35.45
CA VAL A 448 21.09 -24.14 35.05
C VAL A 448 20.98 -24.31 33.53
N GLU A 449 20.04 -25.15 33.09
CA GLU A 449 19.68 -25.31 31.68
C GLU A 449 18.53 -24.34 31.35
N MET A 450 18.67 -23.59 30.26
CA MET A 450 17.60 -22.76 29.71
C MET A 450 17.22 -23.30 28.34
N THR A 451 15.97 -23.72 28.20
CA THR A 451 15.40 -24.18 26.95
C THR A 451 14.73 -23.01 26.24
N VAL A 452 14.98 -22.87 24.94
CA VAL A 452 14.28 -21.94 24.06
C VAL A 452 13.48 -22.81 23.07
N GLU A 453 12.16 -22.67 23.09
CA GLU A 453 11.27 -23.28 22.08
C GLU A 453 11.33 -22.53 20.75
#